data_AF-A0A960ZCQ5-F1
#
_entry.id   AF-A0A960ZCQ5-F1
#
_cell.length_a   1.000
_cell.length_b   1.000
_cell.length_c   1.000
_cell.angle_alpha   90.00
_cell.angle_beta   90.00
_cell.angle_gamma   90.00
#
_symmetry.space_group_name_H-M   'P 1'
#
loop_
_entity.id
_entity.type
_entity.pdbx_description
1 polymer ?
#
loop_
_entity_poly.entity_id
_entity_poly.type
_entity_poly.pdbx_seq_one_letter_code
_entity_poly.pdbx_strand_id
1 'polypeptide(L)'
;MWQWISTILSFLSLISLILIVKQIRDTRVWNKIHFTYTFFPDALAFESIEVFLDKRISFWKRDSPLTETEVKALLGKSELRDDELHLLGKAFDSTIKKDGIDDIKNELSEAGRKLKLYMNQIESYCAAISSGVIISETAKNIYSYKFKRAYEKAKPWIDELRRRTNEQGLYIELQKTIKEWYPEIKGEVAHY
;
A
#
# COMPACT_ATOMS: atom_id res chain seq x y z
N MET A 1 39.14 -49.05 -20.86
CA MET A 1 39.20 -47.62 -21.25
C MET A 1 37.81 -47.04 -21.48
N TRP A 2 36.96 -47.66 -22.32
CA TRP A 2 35.61 -47.18 -22.62
C TRP A 2 34.68 -47.01 -21.40
N GLN A 3 34.69 -47.97 -20.47
CA GLN A 3 33.89 -47.89 -19.23
C GLN A 3 34.23 -46.66 -18.39
N TRP A 4 35.53 -46.34 -18.25
CA TRP A 4 35.97 -45.16 -17.51
C TRP A 4 35.51 -43.86 -18.15
N ILE A 5 35.55 -43.77 -19.48
CA ILE A 5 35.07 -42.60 -20.24
C ILE A 5 33.56 -42.42 -20.01
N SER A 6 32.77 -43.49 -20.10
CA SER A 6 31.32 -43.45 -19.88
C SER A 6 30.94 -43.05 -18.45
N THR A 7 31.65 -43.55 -17.44
CA THR A 7 31.44 -43.16 -16.03
C THR A 7 31.75 -41.68 -15.81
N ILE A 8 32.86 -41.19 -16.37
CA ILE A 8 33.24 -39.76 -16.27
C ILE A 8 32.18 -38.89 -16.94
N LEU A 9 31.73 -39.25 -18.15
CA LEU A 9 30.68 -38.51 -18.86
C LEU A 9 29.36 -38.49 -18.06
N SER A 10 28.98 -39.61 -17.45
CA SER A 10 27.77 -39.70 -16.63
C SER A 10 27.88 -38.82 -15.38
N PHE A 11 29.04 -38.79 -14.74
CA PHE A 11 29.31 -37.95 -13.58
C PHE A 11 29.28 -36.45 -13.93
N LEU A 12 29.90 -36.07 -15.06
CA LEU A 12 29.84 -34.69 -15.57
C LEU A 12 28.40 -34.26 -15.91
N SER A 13 27.61 -35.16 -16.50
CA SER A 13 26.20 -34.90 -16.79
C SER A 13 25.39 -34.67 -15.50
N LEU A 14 25.63 -35.47 -14.46
CA LEU A 14 24.97 -35.29 -13.16
C LEU A 14 25.34 -33.96 -12.50
N ILE A 15 26.63 -33.59 -12.52
CA ILE A 15 27.09 -32.28 -12.01
C ILE A 15 26.42 -31.15 -12.79
N SER A 16 26.38 -31.24 -14.12
CA SER A 16 25.73 -30.24 -14.96
C SER A 16 24.25 -30.08 -14.61
N LEU A 17 23.52 -31.17 -14.41
CA LEU A 17 22.12 -31.13 -13.98
C LEU A 17 21.96 -30.45 -12.61
N ILE A 18 22.84 -30.75 -11.65
CA ILE A 18 22.83 -30.11 -10.32
C ILE A 18 23.06 -28.59 -10.46
N LEU A 19 24.02 -28.19 -11.30
CA LEU A 19 24.30 -26.78 -11.55
C LEU A 19 23.12 -26.07 -12.21
N ILE A 20 22.44 -26.70 -13.18
CA ILE A 20 21.23 -26.16 -13.81
C ILE A 20 20.11 -25.98 -12.79
N VAL A 21 19.88 -26.96 -11.92
CA VAL A 21 18.86 -26.86 -10.86
C VAL A 21 19.18 -25.71 -9.91
N LYS A 22 20.45 -25.55 -9.54
CA LYS A 22 20.90 -24.43 -8.71
C LYS A 22 20.67 -23.09 -9.42
N GLN A 23 21.07 -22.96 -10.68
CA GLN A 23 20.85 -21.74 -11.48
C GLN A 23 19.38 -21.38 -11.58
N ILE A 24 18.49 -22.34 -11.85
CA ILE A 24 17.04 -22.10 -11.90
C ILE A 24 16.52 -21.56 -10.56
N ARG A 25 17.00 -22.11 -9.43
CA ARG A 25 16.63 -21.62 -8.10
C ARG A 25 17.14 -20.20 -7.88
N ASP A 26 18.40 -19.94 -8.20
CA ASP A 26 19.03 -18.63 -8.04
C ASP A 26 18.33 -17.57 -8.91
N THR A 27 18.01 -17.88 -10.17
CA THR A 27 17.23 -17.00 -11.05
C THR A 27 15.84 -16.72 -10.51
N ARG A 28 15.15 -17.72 -9.94
CA ARG A 28 13.84 -17.50 -9.32
C ARG A 28 13.94 -16.54 -8.13
N VAL A 29 14.94 -16.72 -7.27
CA VAL A 29 15.17 -15.82 -6.12
C VAL A 29 15.51 -14.41 -6.61
N TRP A 30 16.43 -14.29 -7.56
CA TRP A 30 16.83 -13.00 -8.12
C TRP A 30 15.65 -12.26 -8.77
N ASN A 31 14.81 -12.97 -9.53
CA ASN A 31 13.60 -12.40 -10.11
C ASN A 31 12.65 -11.87 -9.04
N LYS A 32 12.41 -12.61 -7.95
CA LYS A 32 11.56 -12.14 -6.83
C LYS A 32 12.14 -10.91 -6.14
N ILE A 33 13.45 -10.86 -5.93
CA ILE A 33 14.15 -9.68 -5.39
C ILE A 33 13.97 -8.50 -6.34
N HIS A 34 14.24 -8.69 -7.63
CA HIS A 34 14.06 -7.67 -8.65
C HIS A 34 12.63 -7.14 -8.69
N PHE A 35 11.62 -8.02 -8.66
CA PHE A 35 10.22 -7.63 -8.56
C PHE A 35 9.93 -6.85 -7.29
N THR A 36 10.54 -7.18 -6.16
CA THR A 36 10.34 -6.41 -4.93
C THR A 36 10.69 -4.93 -5.11
N TYR A 37 11.75 -4.63 -5.87
CA TYR A 37 12.19 -3.26 -6.16
C TYR A 37 11.49 -2.58 -7.34
N THR A 38 10.92 -3.35 -8.27
CA THR A 38 10.39 -2.81 -9.55
C THR A 38 8.88 -2.94 -9.71
N PHE A 39 8.22 -3.77 -8.89
CA PHE A 39 6.77 -3.97 -8.93
C PHE A 39 6.01 -2.80 -8.30
N PHE A 40 6.65 -2.07 -7.37
CA PHE A 40 6.04 -0.85 -6.86
C PHE A 40 5.93 0.17 -8.00
N PRO A 41 4.81 0.90 -8.14
CA PRO A 41 4.62 1.86 -9.22
C PRO A 41 5.74 2.88 -9.30
N ASP A 42 5.88 3.50 -10.49
CA ASP A 42 6.81 4.60 -10.73
C ASP A 42 6.83 5.57 -9.54
N ALA A 43 8.01 5.69 -8.91
CA ALA A 43 8.21 6.49 -7.72
C ALA A 43 7.74 7.93 -7.92
N LEU A 44 7.90 8.47 -9.14
CA LEU A 44 7.47 9.82 -9.50
C LEU A 44 5.94 9.95 -9.49
N ALA A 45 5.24 8.98 -10.08
CA ALA A 45 3.78 8.97 -10.08
C ALA A 45 3.24 8.88 -8.65
N PHE A 46 3.87 8.06 -7.80
CA PHE A 46 3.47 7.89 -6.42
C PHE A 46 3.73 9.15 -5.58
N GLU A 47 4.92 9.73 -5.71
CA GLU A 47 5.30 10.97 -5.05
C GLU A 47 4.33 12.11 -5.41
N SER A 48 3.92 12.20 -6.68
CA SER A 48 2.96 13.23 -7.11
C SER A 48 1.60 13.11 -6.39
N ILE A 49 1.14 11.87 -6.14
CA ILE A 49 -0.09 11.61 -5.37
C ILE A 49 0.13 11.96 -3.90
N GLU A 50 1.28 11.62 -3.33
CA GLU A 50 1.61 11.91 -1.93
C GLU A 50 1.69 13.40 -1.66
N VAL A 51 2.38 14.16 -2.51
CA VAL A 51 2.45 15.61 -2.44
C VAL A 51 1.07 16.24 -2.61
N PHE A 52 0.24 15.71 -3.52
CA PHE A 52 -1.13 16.17 -3.69
C PHE A 52 -1.95 15.98 -2.41
N LEU A 53 -1.95 14.77 -1.85
CA LEU A 53 -2.68 14.44 -0.63
C LEU A 53 -2.17 15.24 0.58
N ASP A 54 -0.86 15.41 0.72
CA ASP A 54 -0.30 16.19 1.81
C ASP A 54 -0.62 17.68 1.68
N LYS A 55 -0.63 18.22 0.46
CA LYS A 55 -1.04 19.61 0.22
C LYS A 55 -2.53 19.85 0.45
N ARG A 56 -3.42 18.86 0.34
CA ARG A 56 -4.88 19.11 0.50
C ARG A 56 -5.37 18.74 1.88
N ILE A 57 -4.90 17.60 2.38
CA ILE A 57 -5.37 17.02 3.62
C ILE A 57 -4.22 16.71 4.58
N SER A 58 -2.98 17.16 4.35
CA SER A 58 -1.86 16.84 5.24
C SER A 58 -1.76 15.35 5.58
N PHE A 59 -2.08 14.47 4.62
CA PHE A 59 -2.25 13.04 4.86
C PHE A 59 -1.00 12.40 5.48
N TRP A 60 0.20 12.85 5.08
CA TRP A 60 1.44 12.30 5.61
C TRP A 60 1.93 13.02 6.85
N LYS A 61 1.70 14.33 6.96
CA LYS A 61 2.12 15.13 8.11
C LYS A 61 1.27 14.93 9.37
N ARG A 62 0.00 14.54 9.24
CA ARG A 62 -0.89 14.32 10.38
C ARG A 62 -0.42 13.16 11.28
N ASP A 63 -0.76 13.22 12.56
CA ASP A 63 -0.51 12.13 13.51
C ASP A 63 -1.77 11.31 13.81
N SER A 64 -2.95 11.87 13.54
CA SER A 64 -4.24 11.22 13.75
C SER A 64 -4.81 10.60 12.46
N PRO A 65 -5.72 9.60 12.58
CA PRO A 65 -6.52 9.12 11.46
C PRO A 65 -7.46 10.17 10.86
N LEU A 66 -8.00 9.88 9.67
CA LEU A 66 -9.05 10.71 9.07
C LEU A 66 -10.29 10.78 9.96
N THR A 67 -10.76 11.99 10.22
CA THR A 67 -12.00 12.22 10.98
C THR A 67 -13.23 11.86 10.14
N GLU A 68 -14.37 11.60 10.80
CA GLU A 68 -15.60 11.22 10.11
C GLU A 68 -16.05 12.28 9.08
N THR A 69 -15.92 13.57 9.42
CA THR A 69 -16.26 14.69 8.54
C THR A 69 -15.37 14.73 7.30
N GLU A 70 -14.06 14.50 7.47
CA GLU A 70 -13.13 14.39 6.34
C GLU A 70 -13.47 13.19 5.46
N VAL A 71 -13.74 12.03 6.06
CA VAL A 71 -14.13 10.82 5.31
C VAL A 71 -15.37 11.06 4.47
N LYS A 72 -16.40 11.70 5.04
CA LYS A 72 -17.62 12.08 4.31
C LYS A 72 -17.29 12.97 3.11
N ALA A 73 -16.43 13.96 3.30
CA ALA A 73 -16.01 14.88 2.24
C ALA A 73 -15.20 14.19 1.12
N LEU A 74 -14.23 13.35 1.49
CA LEU A 74 -13.40 12.60 0.53
C LEU A 74 -14.23 11.64 -0.33
N LEU A 75 -15.31 11.08 0.21
CA LEU A 75 -16.19 10.17 -0.53
C LEU A 75 -17.15 10.91 -1.48
N GLY A 76 -17.28 12.24 -1.39
CA GLY A 76 -17.97 13.12 -2.35
C GLY A 76 -19.47 12.90 -2.54
N LYS A 77 -20.07 11.90 -1.89
CA LYS A 77 -21.46 11.46 -2.11
C LYS A 77 -22.42 11.79 -0.97
N SER A 78 -21.91 12.28 0.15
CA SER A 78 -22.74 12.67 1.29
C SER A 78 -22.96 14.17 1.26
N GLU A 79 -24.20 14.60 1.48
CA GLU A 79 -24.49 16.01 1.77
C GLU A 79 -23.74 16.38 3.05
N LEU A 80 -22.72 17.23 2.89
CA LEU A 80 -22.05 17.87 4.03
C LEU A 80 -22.94 19.03 4.45
N ARG A 81 -23.16 19.17 5.75
CA ARG A 81 -23.87 20.32 6.29
C ARG A 81 -22.98 21.57 6.19
N ASP A 82 -23.60 22.74 6.13
CA ASP A 82 -22.87 24.02 5.99
C ASP A 82 -21.89 24.28 7.15
N ASP A 83 -22.23 23.82 8.36
CA ASP A 83 -21.36 23.86 9.55
C ASP A 83 -20.12 22.96 9.38
N GLU A 84 -20.30 21.75 8.84
CA GLU A 84 -19.23 20.80 8.54
C GLU A 84 -18.29 21.35 7.44
N LEU A 85 -18.85 21.96 6.40
CA LEU A 85 -18.09 22.61 5.33
C LEU A 85 -17.25 23.77 5.87
N HIS A 86 -17.80 24.59 6.76
CA HIS A 86 -17.06 25.69 7.39
C HIS A 86 -15.91 25.16 8.27
N LEU A 87 -16.12 24.08 9.02
CA LEU A 87 -15.07 23.44 9.82
C LEU A 87 -13.95 22.86 8.96
N LEU A 88 -14.30 22.14 7.89
CA LEU A 88 -13.33 21.62 6.91
C LEU A 88 -12.58 22.76 6.23
N GLY A 89 -13.29 23.81 5.83
CA GLY A 89 -12.72 25.01 5.23
C GLY A 89 -11.69 25.67 6.13
N LYS A 90 -11.93 25.72 7.45
CA LYS A 90 -10.96 26.23 8.44
C LYS A 90 -9.77 25.28 8.66
N ALA A 91 -9.99 23.97 8.60
CA ALA A 91 -8.93 22.98 8.76
C ALA A 91 -7.97 22.94 7.55
N PHE A 92 -8.48 23.22 6.35
CA PHE A 92 -7.73 23.21 5.08
C PHE A 92 -7.43 24.61 4.51
N ASP A 93 -7.80 25.64 5.27
CA ASP A 93 -7.83 27.07 4.91
C ASP A 93 -6.50 27.59 4.36
N SER A 94 -5.39 27.07 4.88
CA SER A 94 -4.05 27.49 4.49
C SER A 94 -3.58 26.90 3.15
N THR A 95 -4.29 25.91 2.58
CA THR A 95 -3.75 25.06 1.52
C THR A 95 -4.58 24.97 0.25
N ILE A 96 -5.88 25.30 0.31
CA ILE A 96 -6.78 25.35 -0.85
C ILE A 96 -6.98 26.82 -1.24
N LYS A 97 -6.71 27.17 -2.51
CA LYS A 97 -7.03 28.51 -3.03
C LYS A 97 -8.55 28.66 -3.03
N LYS A 98 -9.05 29.60 -2.23
CA LYS A 98 -10.47 29.79 -2.00
C LYS A 98 -11.07 30.79 -2.98
N ASP A 99 -11.78 30.30 -3.98
CA ASP A 99 -12.73 31.13 -4.71
C ASP A 99 -14.19 30.81 -4.27
N GLY A 100 -14.47 29.62 -3.69
CA GLY A 100 -15.77 29.31 -3.06
C GLY A 100 -15.84 27.97 -2.29
N ILE A 101 -17.00 27.71 -1.65
CA ILE A 101 -17.30 26.44 -0.94
C ILE A 101 -17.36 25.25 -1.90
N ASP A 102 -17.87 25.47 -3.11
CA ASP A 102 -17.93 24.43 -4.14
C ASP A 102 -16.53 23.96 -4.59
N ASP A 103 -15.54 24.85 -4.60
CA ASP A 103 -14.15 24.51 -4.92
C ASP A 103 -13.54 23.60 -3.85
N ILE A 104 -13.85 23.87 -2.57
CA ILE A 104 -13.41 23.03 -1.44
C ILE A 104 -13.98 21.61 -1.59
N LYS A 105 -15.28 21.49 -1.92
CA LYS A 105 -15.93 20.20 -2.13
C LYS A 105 -15.30 19.44 -3.31
N ASN A 106 -15.01 20.12 -4.41
CA ASN A 106 -14.39 19.52 -5.58
C ASN A 106 -12.95 19.06 -5.29
N GLU A 107 -12.13 19.89 -4.64
CA GLU A 107 -10.75 19.55 -4.24
C GLU A 107 -10.72 18.38 -3.26
N LEU A 108 -11.63 18.33 -2.28
CA LEU A 108 -11.73 17.21 -1.34
C LEU A 108 -12.20 15.92 -2.03
N SER A 109 -13.16 16.00 -2.95
CA SER A 109 -13.55 14.84 -3.74
C SER A 109 -12.40 14.34 -4.62
N GLU A 110 -11.59 15.24 -5.18
CA GLU A 110 -10.40 14.86 -5.95
C GLU A 110 -9.32 14.24 -5.06
N ALA A 111 -9.09 14.78 -3.86
CA ALA A 111 -8.23 14.15 -2.86
C ALA A 111 -8.71 12.74 -2.50
N GLY A 112 -10.02 12.51 -2.38
CA GLY A 112 -10.58 11.18 -2.15
C GLY A 112 -10.31 10.21 -3.30
N ARG A 113 -10.37 10.67 -4.55
CA ARG A 113 -10.00 9.87 -5.73
C ARG A 113 -8.51 9.54 -5.74
N LYS A 114 -7.65 10.52 -5.42
CA LYS A 114 -6.19 10.32 -5.33
C LYS A 114 -5.83 9.36 -4.20
N LEU A 115 -6.51 9.45 -3.04
CA LEU A 115 -6.36 8.50 -1.94
C LEU A 115 -6.79 7.10 -2.37
N LYS A 116 -7.90 6.95 -3.08
CA LYS A 116 -8.32 5.65 -3.63
C LYS A 116 -7.26 5.05 -4.56
N LEU A 117 -6.73 5.84 -5.49
CA LEU A 117 -5.68 5.39 -6.40
C LEU A 117 -4.44 4.95 -5.63
N TYR A 118 -4.01 5.74 -4.65
CA TYR A 118 -2.90 5.43 -3.76
C TYR A 118 -3.09 4.09 -3.04
N MET A 119 -4.23 3.93 -2.37
CA MET A 119 -4.54 2.73 -1.60
C MET A 119 -4.67 1.49 -2.50
N ASN A 120 -5.18 1.64 -3.72
CA ASN A 120 -5.25 0.54 -4.69
C ASN A 120 -3.87 0.05 -5.12
N GLN A 121 -2.89 0.96 -5.25
CA GLN A 121 -1.51 0.57 -5.56
C GLN A 121 -0.87 -0.20 -4.41
N ILE A 122 -1.07 0.26 -3.17
CA ILE A 122 -0.61 -0.47 -1.99
C ILE A 122 -1.27 -1.85 -1.92
N GLU A 123 -2.59 -1.94 -2.11
CA GLU A 123 -3.31 -3.21 -2.11
C GLU A 123 -2.78 -4.19 -3.15
N SER A 124 -2.52 -3.70 -4.37
CA SER A 124 -1.97 -4.51 -5.45
C SER A 124 -0.57 -5.04 -5.11
N TYR A 125 0.24 -4.21 -4.45
CA TYR A 125 1.57 -4.63 -3.98
C TYR A 125 1.47 -5.66 -2.85
N CYS A 126 0.55 -5.47 -1.90
CA CYS A 126 0.26 -6.45 -0.85
C CYS A 126 -0.25 -7.78 -1.41
N ALA A 127 -1.11 -7.77 -2.43
CA ALA A 127 -1.52 -8.97 -3.13
C ALA A 127 -0.35 -9.70 -3.82
N ALA A 128 0.63 -8.94 -4.35
CA ALA A 128 1.86 -9.50 -4.91
C ALA A 128 2.78 -10.14 -3.85
N ILE A 129 2.78 -9.60 -2.62
CA ILE A 129 3.42 -10.24 -1.46
C ILE A 129 2.70 -11.54 -1.12
N SER A 130 1.37 -11.51 -0.95
CA SER A 130 0.57 -12.68 -0.59
C SER A 130 0.65 -13.81 -1.61
N SER A 131 0.80 -13.49 -2.91
CA SER A 131 1.00 -14.47 -3.98
C SER A 131 2.44 -14.97 -4.12
N GLY A 132 3.37 -14.46 -3.31
CA GLY A 132 4.78 -14.88 -3.29
C GLY A 132 5.59 -14.41 -4.51
N VAL A 133 5.06 -13.47 -5.29
CA VAL A 133 5.79 -12.77 -6.35
C VAL A 133 6.85 -11.85 -5.73
N ILE A 134 6.50 -11.21 -4.62
CA ILE A 134 7.37 -10.33 -3.84
C ILE A 134 7.81 -11.03 -2.55
N ILE A 135 9.04 -10.79 -2.13
CA ILE A 135 9.57 -11.34 -0.87
C ILE A 135 9.08 -10.48 0.30
N SER A 136 8.20 -11.03 1.15
CA SER A 136 7.60 -10.31 2.30
C SER A 136 8.66 -9.66 3.20
N GLU A 137 9.75 -10.36 3.51
CA GLU A 137 10.82 -9.86 4.38
C GLU A 137 11.50 -8.60 3.80
N THR A 138 11.88 -8.64 2.51
CA THR A 138 12.49 -7.50 1.83
C THR A 138 11.49 -6.34 1.73
N ALA A 139 10.23 -6.61 1.38
CA ALA A 139 9.19 -5.60 1.33
C ALA A 139 8.91 -4.97 2.70
N LYS A 140 8.92 -5.76 3.78
CA LYS A 140 8.78 -5.28 5.17
C LYS A 140 9.89 -4.28 5.51
N ASN A 141 11.14 -4.63 5.21
CA ASN A 141 12.27 -3.77 5.51
C ASN A 141 12.24 -2.42 4.77
N ILE A 142 11.62 -2.37 3.59
CA ILE A 142 11.55 -1.15 2.77
C ILE A 142 10.29 -0.33 3.06
N TYR A 143 9.12 -0.99 3.17
CA TYR A 143 7.82 -0.33 3.08
C TYR A 143 6.94 -0.47 4.33
N SER A 144 7.32 -1.28 5.33
CA SER A 144 6.45 -1.57 6.48
C SER A 144 5.92 -0.34 7.19
N TYR A 145 6.81 0.60 7.53
CA TYR A 145 6.42 1.86 8.17
C TYR A 145 5.43 2.66 7.32
N LYS A 146 5.68 2.76 6.02
CA LYS A 146 4.86 3.52 5.08
C LYS A 146 3.46 2.92 4.94
N PHE A 147 3.38 1.60 4.75
CA PHE A 147 2.09 0.92 4.60
C PHE A 147 1.30 0.94 5.90
N LYS A 148 1.96 0.74 7.06
CA LYS A 148 1.30 0.81 8.37
C LYS A 148 0.68 2.19 8.59
N ARG A 149 1.46 3.25 8.39
CA ARG A 149 1.00 4.63 8.57
C ARG A 149 -0.12 4.99 7.59
N ALA A 150 -0.02 4.58 6.33
CA ALA A 150 -1.06 4.77 5.34
C ALA A 150 -2.37 4.07 5.76
N TYR A 151 -2.28 2.81 6.17
CA TYR A 151 -3.41 2.01 6.61
C TYR A 151 -4.08 2.60 7.85
N GLU A 152 -3.33 2.90 8.91
CA GLU A 152 -3.86 3.46 10.15
C GLU A 152 -4.58 4.79 9.90
N LYS A 153 -4.01 5.66 9.06
CA LYS A 153 -4.61 6.96 8.74
C LYS A 153 -5.84 6.86 7.86
N ALA A 154 -5.80 5.97 6.86
CA ALA A 154 -6.90 5.73 5.94
C ALA A 154 -7.97 4.80 6.50
N LYS A 155 -7.75 4.13 7.64
CA LYS A 155 -8.66 3.12 8.19
C LYS A 155 -10.11 3.62 8.29
N PRO A 156 -10.42 4.82 8.81
CA PRO A 156 -11.80 5.32 8.85
C PRO A 156 -12.42 5.47 7.46
N TRP A 157 -11.62 5.87 6.47
CA TRP A 157 -12.04 5.97 5.07
C TRP A 157 -12.27 4.59 4.44
N ILE A 158 -11.40 3.62 4.71
CA ILE A 158 -11.55 2.22 4.26
C ILE A 158 -12.83 1.60 4.83
N ASP A 159 -13.04 1.74 6.13
CA ASP A 159 -14.19 1.15 6.83
C ASP A 159 -15.51 1.72 6.31
N GLU A 160 -15.57 3.05 6.10
CA GLU A 160 -16.74 3.70 5.52
C GLU A 160 -16.96 3.29 4.05
N LEU A 161 -15.88 3.15 3.27
CA LEU A 161 -15.99 2.69 1.89
C LEU A 161 -16.56 1.26 1.83
N ARG A 162 -16.03 0.33 2.65
CA ARG A 162 -16.54 -1.05 2.79
C ARG A 162 -18.02 -1.07 3.17
N ARG A 163 -18.42 -0.22 4.11
CA ARG A 163 -19.82 -0.09 4.55
C ARG A 163 -20.73 0.38 3.41
N ARG A 164 -20.29 1.34 2.60
CA ARG A 164 -21.08 1.88 1.48
C ARG A 164 -21.18 0.93 0.28
N THR A 165 -20.11 0.21 -0.03
CA THR A 165 -20.09 -0.73 -1.16
C THR A 165 -20.60 -2.12 -0.78
N ASN A 166 -20.75 -2.41 0.52
CA ASN A 166 -21.02 -3.74 1.04
C ASN A 166 -19.93 -4.77 0.66
N GLU A 167 -18.69 -4.31 0.47
CA GLU A 167 -17.55 -5.14 0.08
C GLU A 167 -16.51 -5.19 1.19
N GLN A 168 -16.63 -6.17 2.08
CA GLN A 168 -15.67 -6.36 3.19
C GLN A 168 -14.25 -6.72 2.70
N GLY A 169 -14.13 -7.23 1.47
CA GLY A 169 -12.85 -7.61 0.87
C GLY A 169 -11.98 -6.44 0.37
N LEU A 170 -12.49 -5.21 0.33
CA LEU A 170 -11.68 -4.06 -0.09
C LEU A 170 -10.49 -3.88 0.85
N TYR A 171 -9.28 -3.79 0.31
CA TYR A 171 -8.05 -3.59 1.10
C TYR A 171 -7.72 -4.72 2.08
N ILE A 172 -8.15 -5.95 1.78
CA ILE A 172 -7.93 -7.11 2.66
C ILE A 172 -6.48 -7.58 2.63
N GLU A 173 -5.80 -7.50 1.48
CA GLU A 173 -4.41 -7.94 1.37
C GLU A 173 -3.50 -6.99 2.14
N LEU A 174 -3.72 -5.68 2.04
CA LEU A 174 -3.04 -4.69 2.89
C LEU A 174 -3.26 -5.00 4.37
N GLN A 175 -4.50 -5.25 4.79
CA GLN A 175 -4.80 -5.57 6.19
C GLN A 175 -4.08 -6.84 6.67
N LYS A 176 -4.03 -7.89 5.83
CA LYS A 176 -3.29 -9.12 6.13
C LYS A 176 -1.79 -8.86 6.26
N THR A 177 -1.20 -8.16 5.28
CA THR A 177 0.23 -7.82 5.28
C THR A 177 0.61 -7.02 6.52
N ILE A 178 -0.19 -6.03 6.92
CA ILE A 178 0.09 -5.25 8.13
C ILE A 178 0.00 -6.11 9.39
N LYS A 179 -0.99 -7.00 9.51
CA LYS A 179 -1.10 -7.91 10.66
C LYS A 179 0.06 -8.91 10.74
N GLU A 180 0.55 -9.38 9.60
CA GLU A 180 1.74 -10.24 9.54
C GLU A 180 3.00 -9.49 9.98
N TRP A 181 3.17 -8.25 9.52
CA TRP A 181 4.35 -7.45 9.83
C TRP A 181 4.35 -6.90 11.27
N TYR A 182 3.17 -6.61 11.81
CA TYR A 182 2.92 -6.02 13.13
C TYR A 182 1.85 -6.83 13.88
N PRO A 183 2.18 -8.05 14.35
CA PRO A 183 1.24 -8.86 15.10
C PRO A 183 0.88 -8.16 16.42
N GLU A 184 -0.39 -8.18 16.80
CA GLU A 184 -0.83 -7.71 18.11
C GLU A 184 -0.22 -8.60 19.21
N ILE A 185 0.56 -8.00 20.11
CA ILE A 185 1.12 -8.70 21.26
C ILE A 185 -0.05 -8.99 22.22
N LYS A 186 -0.50 -10.25 22.28
CA LYS A 186 -1.53 -10.67 23.24
C LYS A 186 -1.00 -10.45 24.66
N GLY A 187 -1.47 -9.39 25.33
CA GLY A 187 -1.18 -9.13 26.75
C GLY A 187 -0.73 -7.71 27.09
N GLU A 188 -0.40 -6.87 26.11
CA GLU A 188 -0.16 -5.45 26.38
C GLU A 188 -1.47 -4.68 26.35
N VAL A 189 -1.96 -4.31 27.55
CA VAL A 189 -2.98 -3.30 27.70
C VAL A 189 -2.43 -2.03 27.07
N ALA A 190 -3.03 -1.60 25.96
CA ALA A 190 -2.68 -0.35 25.31
C ALA A 190 -2.87 0.81 26.30
N HIS A 191 -1.77 1.30 26.86
CA HIS A 191 -1.76 2.60 27.52
C HIS A 191 -1.84 3.66 26.41
N TYR A 192 -3.08 4.06 26.10
CA TYR A 192 -3.37 5.32 25.43
C TYR A 192 -3.31 6.47 26.42
#